data_AF-A0A8J2F6E3-F1
#
_entry.id   AF-A0A8J2F6E3-F1
#
_cell.length_a   1.000
_cell.length_b   1.000
_cell.length_c   1.000
_cell.angle_alpha   90.00
_cell.angle_beta   90.00
_cell.angle_gamma   90.00
#
_symmetry.space_group_name_H-M   'P 1'
#
loop_
_entity.id
_entity.type
_entity.pdbx_description
1 polymer ?
#
loop_
_entity_poly.entity_id
_entity_poly.type
_entity_poly.pdbx_seq_one_letter_code
_entity_poly.pdbx_strand_id
1 'polypeptide(L)'
;MGQRLSQDCALCWDPEEASRQIRSKKQQKAALQKYEDLLAAVEYGADARTIEEEIAKHDAYCNGKGADWRREMESRPQFAEVQAKRAKLRI
;
A
#
# COMPACT_ATOMS: atom_id res chain seq x y z
N MET A 1 -16.21 -25.61 -3.25
CA MET A 1 -16.47 -24.22 -3.68
C MET A 1 -17.45 -23.54 -2.71
N GLY A 2 -17.02 -23.17 -1.51
CA GLY A 2 -17.94 -22.72 -0.44
C GLY A 2 -17.53 -21.45 0.32
N GLN A 3 -16.47 -20.75 -0.10
CA GLN A 3 -15.94 -19.61 0.66
C GLN A 3 -16.43 -18.22 0.20
N ARG A 4 -17.31 -18.15 -0.82
CA ARG A 4 -17.80 -16.86 -1.36
C ARG A 4 -19.12 -16.36 -0.77
N LEU A 5 -19.91 -17.21 -0.12
CA LEU A 5 -21.24 -16.81 0.39
C LEU A 5 -21.21 -16.25 1.83
N SER A 6 -20.12 -16.44 2.58
CA SER A 6 -20.02 -15.95 3.98
C SER A 6 -19.55 -14.51 4.12
N GLN A 7 -19.05 -13.87 3.06
CA GLN A 7 -18.67 -12.44 3.12
C GLN A 7 -19.86 -11.50 2.91
N ASP A 8 -20.85 -11.89 2.10
CA ASP A 8 -22.01 -11.05 1.81
C ASP A 8 -22.96 -10.90 3.01
N CYS A 9 -23.10 -11.90 3.89
CA CYS A 9 -23.92 -11.76 5.10
C CYS A 9 -23.23 -11.01 6.27
N ALA A 10 -21.90 -10.90 6.28
CA ALA A 10 -21.17 -10.16 7.32
C ALA A 10 -21.32 -8.63 7.16
N LEU A 11 -21.54 -8.17 5.93
CA LEU A 11 -21.81 -6.76 5.59
C LEU A 11 -23.15 -6.24 6.14
N CYS A 12 -24.11 -7.12 6.43
CA CYS A 12 -25.41 -6.74 6.95
C CYS A 12 -25.44 -6.54 8.48
N TRP A 13 -24.45 -7.07 9.21
CA TRP A 13 -24.48 -7.08 10.68
C TRP A 13 -23.58 -6.01 11.33
N ASP A 14 -22.53 -5.55 10.63
CA ASP A 14 -21.69 -4.44 11.09
C ASP A 14 -21.18 -3.57 9.91
N PRO A 15 -21.99 -2.60 9.44
CA PRO A 15 -21.62 -1.73 8.32
C PRO A 15 -20.45 -0.81 8.65
N GLU A 16 -20.20 -0.56 9.94
CA GLU A 16 -19.13 0.32 10.40
C GLU A 16 -17.77 -0.36 10.26
N GLU A 17 -17.66 -1.64 10.66
CA GLU A 17 -16.45 -2.43 10.49
C GLU A 17 -16.14 -2.72 9.01
N ALA A 18 -17.15 -3.03 8.21
CA ALA A 18 -16.99 -3.16 6.76
C ALA A 18 -16.48 -1.87 6.12
N SER A 19 -17.03 -0.71 6.52
CA SER A 19 -16.58 0.59 6.04
C SER A 19 -15.13 0.90 6.44
N ARG A 20 -14.71 0.52 7.65
CA ARG A 20 -13.32 0.65 8.12
C ARG A 20 -12.37 -0.19 7.26
N GLN A 21 -12.73 -1.43 6.96
CA GLN A 21 -11.94 -2.30 6.08
C GLN A 21 -11.82 -1.73 4.66
N ILE A 22 -12.91 -1.22 4.08
CA ILE A 22 -12.89 -0.57 2.75
C ILE A 22 -11.99 0.67 2.75
N ARG A 23 -12.09 1.53 3.77
CA ARG A 23 -11.22 2.72 3.92
C ARG A 23 -9.76 2.32 4.06
N SER A 24 -9.46 1.29 4.85
CA SER A 24 -8.11 0.75 5.01
C SER A 24 -7.53 0.28 3.68
N LYS A 25 -8.28 -0.54 2.93
CA LYS A 25 -7.87 -1.04 1.60
C LYS A 25 -7.68 0.08 0.58
N LYS A 26 -8.49 1.15 0.65
CA LYS A 26 -8.35 2.35 -0.19
C LYS A 26 -7.07 3.12 0.18
N GLN A 27 -6.77 3.27 1.47
CA GLN A 27 -5.52 3.89 1.93
C GLN A 27 -4.29 3.10 1.49
N GLN A 28 -4.33 1.76 1.55
CA GLN A 28 -3.25 0.90 1.04
C GLN A 28 -3.04 1.10 -0.46
N LYS A 29 -4.11 1.17 -1.25
CA LYS A 29 -4.02 1.44 -2.69
C LYS A 29 -3.41 2.82 -2.99
N ALA A 30 -3.82 3.85 -2.23
CA ALA A 30 -3.27 5.19 -2.38
C ALA A 30 -1.78 5.26 -1.98
N ALA A 31 -1.37 4.53 -0.95
CA ALA A 31 0.03 4.45 -0.54
C ALA A 31 0.89 3.77 -1.60
N LEU A 32 0.42 2.64 -2.18
CA LEU A 32 1.07 1.97 -3.30
C LEU A 32 1.23 2.89 -4.51
N GLN A 33 0.14 3.57 -4.89
CA GLN A 33 0.15 4.53 -6.00
C GLN A 33 1.22 5.61 -5.79
N LYS A 34 1.31 6.18 -4.58
CA LYS A 34 2.35 7.16 -4.25
C LYS A 34 3.76 6.63 -4.43
N TYR A 35 4.03 5.37 -4.05
CA TYR A 35 5.34 4.78 -4.32
C TYR A 35 5.63 4.66 -5.81
N GLU A 36 4.65 4.26 -6.61
CA GLU A 36 4.81 4.19 -8.06
C GLU A 36 5.08 5.57 -8.66
N ASP A 37 4.35 6.60 -8.24
CA ASP A 37 4.57 7.99 -8.68
C ASP A 37 5.96 8.51 -8.30
N LEU A 38 6.42 8.24 -7.08
CA LEU A 38 7.75 8.62 -6.62
C LEU A 38 8.85 7.91 -7.41
N LEU A 39 8.70 6.61 -7.67
CA LEU A 39 9.68 5.84 -8.46
C LEU A 39 9.69 6.27 -9.92
N ALA A 40 8.51 6.54 -10.49
CA ALA A 40 8.41 7.08 -11.85
C ALA A 40 9.10 8.45 -11.92
N ALA A 41 8.94 9.32 -10.91
CA ALA A 41 9.62 10.61 -10.86
C ALA A 41 11.16 10.47 -10.92
N VAL A 42 11.74 9.46 -10.27
CA VAL A 42 13.18 9.15 -10.37
C VAL A 42 13.55 8.78 -11.82
N GLU A 43 12.74 7.95 -12.49
CA GLU A 43 12.97 7.57 -13.90
C GLU A 43 12.92 8.79 -14.84
N TYR A 44 12.10 9.81 -14.52
CA TYR A 44 12.02 11.08 -15.25
C TYR A 44 13.13 12.09 -14.90
N GLY A 45 14.09 11.73 -14.04
CA GLY A 45 15.22 12.58 -13.68
C GLY A 45 14.98 13.52 -12.50
N ALA A 46 13.98 13.24 -11.65
CA ALA A 46 13.85 13.92 -10.37
C ALA A 46 15.05 13.61 -9.45
N ASP A 47 15.32 14.52 -8.51
CA ASP A 47 16.41 14.37 -7.55
C ASP A 47 16.20 13.13 -6.68
N ALA A 48 17.10 12.15 -6.82
CA ALA A 48 16.99 10.85 -6.15
C ALA A 48 16.92 11.02 -4.62
N ARG A 49 17.71 11.92 -4.05
CA ARG A 49 17.76 12.18 -2.61
C ARG A 49 16.42 12.69 -2.07
N THR A 50 15.78 13.61 -2.78
CA THR A 50 14.45 14.10 -2.42
C THR A 50 13.42 12.96 -2.44
N ILE A 51 13.51 12.06 -3.41
CA ILE A 51 12.63 10.91 -3.50
C ILE A 51 12.90 9.89 -2.40
N GLU A 52 14.16 9.62 -2.05
CA GLU A 52 14.55 8.78 -0.92
C GLU A 52 13.96 9.29 0.40
N GLU A 53 14.01 10.60 0.64
CA GLU A 53 13.41 11.23 1.82
C GLU A 53 11.87 11.09 1.84
N GLU A 54 11.20 11.29 0.69
CA GLU A 54 9.75 11.11 0.60
C GLU A 54 9.35 9.64 0.77
N ILE A 55 10.14 8.71 0.23
CA ILE A 55 10.02 7.27 0.43
C ILE A 55 10.13 6.92 1.91
N ALA A 56 11.14 7.45 2.61
CA ALA A 56 11.35 7.19 4.04
C ALA A 56 10.19 7.72 4.90
N LYS A 57 9.66 8.91 4.57
CA LYS A 57 8.46 9.46 5.23
C LYS A 57 7.25 8.56 4.98
N HIS A 58 7.09 8.03 3.78
CA HIS A 58 6.01 7.10 3.46
C HIS A 58 6.15 5.76 4.16
N ASP A 59 7.38 5.23 4.28
CA ASP A 59 7.66 4.01 5.03
C ASP A 59 7.35 4.19 6.52
N ALA A 60 7.67 5.36 7.10
CA ALA A 60 7.29 5.72 8.47
C ALA A 60 5.77 5.82 8.65
N TYR A 61 5.06 6.42 7.69
CA TYR A 61 3.60 6.46 7.69
C TYR A 61 2.98 5.06 7.65
N CYS A 62 3.48 4.19 6.77
CA CYS A 62 3.01 2.80 6.65
C CYS A 62 3.27 1.99 7.92
N ASN A 63 4.45 2.16 8.54
CA ASN A 63 4.77 1.55 9.84
C ASN A 63 3.85 2.02 10.97
N GLY A 64 3.46 3.31 10.96
CA GLY A 64 2.56 3.88 11.95
C GLY A 64 1.12 3.35 11.90
N LYS A 65 0.72 2.66 10.81
CA LYS A 65 -0.63 2.07 10.66
C LYS A 65 -0.79 0.71 11.34
N GLY A 66 0.30 0.10 11.82
CA GLY A 66 0.30 -1.19 12.49
C GLY A 66 0.74 -2.36 11.60
N ALA A 67 1.14 -3.45 12.26
CA ALA A 67 1.75 -4.61 11.61
C ALA A 67 0.81 -5.33 10.63
N ASP A 68 -0.47 -5.50 10.99
CA ASP A 68 -1.46 -6.14 10.10
C ASP A 68 -1.69 -5.33 8.82
N TRP A 69 -1.80 -4.01 8.93
CA TRP A 69 -1.99 -3.14 7.77
C TRP A 69 -0.82 -3.24 6.79
N ARG A 70 0.41 -3.29 7.32
CA ARG A 70 1.64 -3.46 6.53
C ARG A 70 1.72 -4.85 5.91
N ARG A 71 1.42 -5.90 6.66
CA ARG A 71 1.43 -7.28 6.16
C ARG A 71 0.41 -7.50 5.04
N GLU A 72 -0.79 -6.93 5.16
CA GLU A 72 -1.78 -6.92 4.09
C GLU A 72 -1.28 -6.18 2.85
N MET A 73 -0.57 -5.06 3.02
CA MET A 73 0.01 -4.33 1.91
C MET A 73 1.14 -5.10 1.22
N GLU A 74 2.03 -5.73 2.00
CA GLU A 74 3.14 -6.57 1.53
C GLU A 74 2.66 -7.82 0.77
N SER A 75 1.47 -8.32 1.11
CA SER A 75 0.84 -9.44 0.39
C SER A 75 0.40 -9.09 -1.05
N ARG A 76 0.35 -7.81 -1.41
CA ARG A 76 -0.08 -7.37 -2.74
C ARG A 76 1.06 -7.46 -3.75
N PRO A 77 0.80 -7.94 -4.98
CA PRO A 77 1.83 -8.05 -6.02
C PRO A 77 2.47 -6.71 -6.36
N GLN A 78 1.69 -5.63 -6.33
CA GLN A 78 2.13 -4.26 -6.58
C GLN A 78 3.24 -3.82 -5.61
N PHE A 79 3.21 -4.30 -4.36
CA PHE A 79 4.26 -3.98 -3.40
C PHE A 79 5.59 -4.62 -3.80
N ALA A 80 5.57 -5.86 -4.30
CA ALA A 80 6.76 -6.53 -4.82
C ALA A 80 7.33 -5.81 -6.05
N GLU A 81 6.48 -5.28 -6.94
CA GLU A 81 6.90 -4.49 -8.10
C GLU A 81 7.58 -3.18 -7.68
N VAL A 82 6.99 -2.46 -6.71
CA VAL A 82 7.58 -1.25 -6.12
C VAL A 82 8.95 -1.54 -5.51
N GLN A 83 9.09 -2.65 -4.75
CA GLN A 83 10.36 -3.04 -4.15
C GLN A 83 11.40 -3.44 -5.20
N ALA A 84 10.99 -4.14 -6.25
CA ALA A 84 11.88 -4.48 -7.36
C ALA A 84 12.38 -3.23 -8.10
N LYS A 85 11.52 -2.23 -8.28
CA LYS A 85 11.90 -0.93 -8.86
C LYS A 85 12.85 -0.15 -7.96
N ARG A 86 12.59 -0.09 -6.64
CA ARG A 86 13.53 0.49 -5.66
C ARG A 86 14.92 -0.15 -5.75
N ALA A 87 14.97 -1.48 -5.71
CA ALA A 87 16.23 -2.23 -5.81
C ALA A 87 16.99 -1.95 -7.13
N LYS A 88 16.29 -1.80 -8.26
CA LYS A 88 16.89 -1.41 -9.55
C LYS A 88 17.47 -0.01 -9.53
N LEU A 89 16.79 0.94 -8.88
CA LEU A 89 17.21 2.33 -8.75
C LEU A 89 18.30 2.52 -7.68
N ARG A 90 18.68 1.46 -6.95
CA ARG A 90 19.61 1.49 -5.81
C ARG A 90 19.15 2.43 -4.69
N ILE A 91 17.84 2.54 -4.53
CA ILE A 91 17.13 3.26 -3.45
C ILE A 91 16.62 2.24 -2.42
#